data_AF-A0A2K3P2I1-F1
#
_entry.id   AF-A0A2K3P2I1-F1
#
_cell.length_a   1.000
_cell.length_b   1.000
_cell.length_c   1.000
_cell.angle_alpha   90.00
_cell.angle_beta   90.00
_cell.angle_gamma   90.00
#
_symmetry.space_group_name_H-M   'P 1'
#
loop_
_entity.id
_entity.type
_entity.pdbx_description
1 polymer ?
#
loop_
_entity_poly.entity_id
_entity_poly.type
_entity_poly.pdbx_seq_one_letter_code
_entity_poly.pdbx_strand_id
1 'polypeptide(L)' 'DPLRGGKEDLFDHIVSIVHSNDSDALLKDATAPPRRRLVPEILLKLAHNISPF' A
#
# COMPACT_ATOMS: atom_id res chain seq x y z
N ASP A 1 5.21 4.62 -0.56
CA ASP A 1 4.41 5.67 0.08
C ASP A 1 2.98 5.14 0.24
N PRO A 2 2.58 4.86 1.49
CA PRO A 2 1.33 4.18 1.83
C PRO A 2 0.09 4.91 1.32
N LEU A 3 0.13 6.23 1.30
CA LEU A 3 -1.01 7.07 0.98
C LEU A 3 -1.14 7.32 -0.53
N ARG A 4 -0.04 7.13 -1.26
CA ARG A 4 0.04 7.29 -2.71
C ARG A 4 -0.21 6.02 -3.53
N GLY A 5 -0.49 4.88 -2.87
CA GLY A 5 -0.73 3.61 -3.57
C GLY A 5 0.52 3.05 -4.26
N GLY A 6 1.72 3.42 -3.77
CA GLY A 6 2.96 2.80 -4.21
C GLY A 6 3.12 1.40 -3.61
N LYS A 7 4.02 0.59 -4.20
CA LYS A 7 4.46 -0.65 -3.56
C LYS A 7 5.11 -0.31 -2.21
N GLU A 8 4.82 -1.13 -1.21
CA GLU A 8 5.29 -0.96 0.15
C GLU A 8 5.98 -2.24 0.58
N ASP A 9 7.31 -2.20 0.63
CA ASP A 9 8.11 -3.38 0.98
C ASP A 9 7.76 -3.91 2.36
N LEU A 10 7.44 -3.03 3.33
CA LEU A 10 7.04 -3.42 4.67
C LEU A 10 5.68 -4.14 4.70
N PHE A 11 4.72 -3.66 3.91
CA PHE A 11 3.41 -4.30 3.80
C PHE A 11 3.53 -5.67 3.13
N ASP A 12 4.30 -5.77 2.04
CA ASP A 12 4.56 -7.03 1.35
C ASP A 12 5.27 -8.04 2.29
N HIS A 13 6.17 -7.56 3.14
CA HIS A 13 6.84 -8.39 4.13
C HIS A 13 5.88 -8.91 5.21
N ILE A 14 5.01 -8.05 5.75
CA ILE A 14 4.00 -8.43 6.75
C ILE A 14 3.00 -9.41 6.14
N VAL A 15 2.51 -9.14 4.93
CA VAL A 15 1.60 -10.03 4.19
C VAL A 15 2.27 -11.39 3.95
N SER A 16 3.54 -11.40 3.55
CA SER A 16 4.29 -12.63 3.34
C SER A 16 4.45 -13.45 4.63
N ILE A 17 4.59 -12.79 5.79
CA ILE A 17 4.68 -13.44 7.12
C ILE A 17 3.30 -13.94 7.59
N VAL A 18 2.24 -13.17 7.36
CA VAL A 18 0.87 -13.52 7.78
C VAL A 18 0.32 -14.66 6.92
N HIS A 19 0.61 -14.66 5.63
CA HIS A 19 0.12 -15.69 4.69
C HIS A 19 1.10 -16.86 4.48
N SER A 20 2.23 -16.93 5.21
CA SER A 20 3.23 -18.01 5.01
C SER A 20 2.67 -19.42 5.23
N ASN A 21 1.57 -19.53 5.98
CA ASN A 21 0.97 -20.79 6.39
C ASN A 21 -0.45 -21.00 5.83
N ASP A 22 -0.91 -20.13 4.92
CA ASP A 22 -2.29 -20.12 4.45
C ASP A 22 -2.36 -19.93 2.92
N SER A 23 -2.41 -21.06 2.20
CA SER A 23 -2.38 -21.12 0.74
C SER A 23 -3.59 -20.46 0.06
N ASP A 24 -4.75 -20.47 0.73
CA ASP A 24 -5.96 -19.80 0.24
C ASP A 24 -5.84 -18.26 0.28
N ALA A 25 -5.08 -17.74 1.24
CA ALA A 25 -4.87 -16.30 1.37
C ALA A 25 -3.90 -15.79 0.29
N LEU A 26 -2.87 -16.57 -0.06
CA LEU A 26 -1.95 -16.26 -1.16
C LEU A 26 -2.67 -16.15 -2.52
N LEU A 27 -3.62 -17.06 -2.81
CA LEU A 27 -4.39 -17.03 -4.06
C LEU A 27 -5.29 -15.79 -4.15
N LYS A 28 -5.91 -15.39 -3.04
CA LYS A 28 -6.76 -14.18 -3.00
C LYS A 28 -5.93 -12.91 -3.18
N ASP A 29 -4.75 -12.87 -2.58
CA ASP A 29 -3.86 -11.71 -2.66
C ASP A 29 -3.30 -11.52 -4.08
N ALA A 30 -3.02 -12.61 -4.81
CA ALA A 30 -2.59 -12.56 -6.21
C ALA A 30 -3.66 -11.99 -7.17
N THR A 31 -4.94 -12.09 -6.80
CA THR A 31 -6.07 -11.56 -7.59
C THR A 31 -6.58 -10.20 -7.09
N ALA A 32 -5.99 -9.68 -6.01
CA ALA A 32 -6.48 -8.47 -5.38
C ALA A 32 -6.33 -7.25 -6.32
N PRO A 33 -7.34 -6.37 -6.39
CA PRO A 33 -7.24 -5.16 -7.19
C PRO A 33 -6.10 -4.27 -6.66
N PRO A 34 -5.48 -3.47 -7.54
CA PRO A 34 -4.39 -2.57 -7.15
C PRO A 34 -4.82 -1.67 -5.99
N ARG A 35 -3.91 -1.50 -5.01
CA ARG A 35 -4.18 -0.78 -3.77
C ARG A 35 -4.73 0.61 -4.08
N ARG A 36 -5.88 0.92 -3.48
CA ARG A 36 -6.57 2.19 -3.70
C ARG A 36 -5.73 3.34 -3.14
N ARG A 37 -5.52 4.39 -3.93
CA ARG A 37 -4.99 5.67 -3.43
C ARG A 37 -5.99 6.21 -2.42
N LEU A 38 -5.57 6.28 -1.16
CA LEU A 38 -6.37 6.84 -0.08
C LEU A 38 -6.32 8.37 -0.10
N VAL A 39 -5.24 8.94 -0.67
CA VAL A 39 -5.06 10.38 -0.74
C VAL A 39 -5.05 10.87 -2.20
N PRO A 40 -5.99 11.75 -2.59
CA PRO A 40 -5.95 12.40 -3.89
C PRO A 40 -4.73 13.32 -4.00
N GLU A 41 -4.22 13.46 -5.22
CA GLU A 41 -2.94 14.12 -5.48
C GLU A 41 -2.88 15.60 -5.07
N ILE A 42 -4.04 16.27 -5.06
CA ILE A 42 -4.17 17.66 -4.64
C ILE A 42 -3.75 17.83 -3.17
N LEU A 43 -4.20 16.93 -2.29
CA LEU A 43 -3.85 16.98 -0.86
C LEU A 43 -2.36 16.71 -0.63
N LEU A 44 -1.75 15.86 -1.47
CA LEU A 44 -0.32 15.57 -1.39
C LEU A 44 0.54 16.73 -1.89
N LYS A 45 0.10 17.43 -2.95
CA LYS A 45 0.77 18.65 -3.43
C LYS A 45 0.65 19.78 -2.41
N LEU A 46 -0.52 19.90 -1.78
CA LEU A 46 -0.75 20.86 -0.71
C LEU A 46 0.15 20.56 0.49
N ALA A 47 0.20 19.30 0.95
CA ALA A 47 1.10 18.91 2.04
C ALA A 47 2.57 19.22 1.72
N HIS A 48 3.03 18.96 0.49
CA HIS A 48 4.40 19.31 0.07
C HIS A 48 4.69 20.82 0.07
N ASN A 49 3.70 21.64 -0.29
CA ASN A 49 3.89 23.10 -0.33
C ASN A 49 3.90 23.76 1.06
N ILE A 50 3.27 23.13 2.05
CA ILE A 50 3.15 23.67 3.42
C ILE A 50 4.18 23.01 4.36
N SER A 51 4.57 21.77 4.05
CA SER A 51 5.54 21.02 4.84
C SER A 51 6.96 21.56 4.61
N PRO A 52 7.73 21.79 5.68
CA PRO A 52 9.16 22.05 5.59
C PRO A 52 9.99 20.77 5.33
N PHE A 53 9.33 19.62 5.23
CA PHE A 53 9.89 18.30 4.91
C PHE A 53 9.48 17.84 3.52
#